data_AF-A0A2U2S7I3-F1
#
_entry.id   AF-A0A2U2S7I3-F1
#
_cell.length_a   1.000
_cell.length_b   1.000
_cell.length_c   1.000
_cell.angle_alpha   90.00
_cell.angle_beta   90.00
_cell.angle_gamma   90.00
#
_symmetry.space_group_name_H-M   'P 1'
#
loop_
_entity.id
_entity.type
_entity.pdbx_description
1 polymer ?
#
loop_
_entity_poly.entity_id
_entity_poly.type
_entity_poly.pdbx_seq_one_letter_code
_entity_poly.pdbx_strand_id
1 'polypeptide(L)'
;MTGNSTHRTHIGGVVSMSGSTRVAPQTRKMWWMNIMLLSAALATMLSGAYFLFFPGGFRGGRNPWYGVELLFSRTTWDNIHTWGGILMIAIATLHLVVHWSWFVRMGKRIISELRGGCGCMNRYGRLNLALNLVLGLMFLLAAISGIVLLFLPHGREVTTTLLWTRKSWDVLHTWSGTLMIIAAILHIGIHWRWITKVTRNIVHTAWDKEPSCSRMQQGTFSA
;
A
#
# COMPACT_ATOMS: atom_id res chain seq x y z
N MET A 1 -11.48 -74.10 2.55
CA MET A 1 -12.48 -74.54 3.54
C MET A 1 -12.15 -73.78 4.82
N THR A 2 -12.91 -72.86 5.39
CA THR A 2 -14.32 -72.42 5.32
C THR A 2 -14.33 -71.00 5.90
N GLY A 3 -15.13 -70.09 5.33
CA GLY A 3 -15.31 -68.74 5.88
C GLY A 3 -16.24 -68.70 7.10
N ASN A 4 -16.28 -67.55 7.80
CA ASN A 4 -17.54 -66.82 7.91
C ASN A 4 -17.34 -65.34 8.29
N SER A 5 -18.21 -64.53 7.68
CA SER A 5 -18.46 -63.11 7.80
C SER A 5 -18.94 -62.69 9.19
N THR A 6 -18.56 -61.48 9.63
CA THR A 6 -19.48 -60.62 10.39
C THR A 6 -19.44 -59.20 9.86
N HIS A 7 -20.59 -58.80 9.35
CA HIS A 7 -21.03 -57.46 9.01
C HIS A 7 -20.80 -56.46 10.17
N ARG A 8 -20.28 -55.27 9.87
CA ARG A 8 -20.59 -54.05 10.64
C ARG A 8 -20.61 -52.82 9.74
N THR A 9 -21.80 -52.52 9.25
CA THR A 9 -22.23 -51.19 8.81
C THR A 9 -22.36 -50.27 10.03
N HIS A 10 -21.78 -49.07 10.01
CA HIS A 10 -22.35 -47.80 10.52
C HIS A 10 -21.33 -46.68 10.25
N ILE A 11 -21.65 -45.76 9.32
CA ILE A 11 -22.14 -44.39 9.59
C ILE A 11 -21.06 -43.43 10.12
N GLY A 12 -20.83 -42.39 9.31
CA GLY A 12 -20.74 -41.03 9.84
C GLY A 12 -19.35 -40.56 10.27
N GLY A 13 -18.80 -39.65 9.47
CA GLY A 13 -17.70 -38.81 9.95
C GLY A 13 -16.79 -38.33 8.83
N VAL A 14 -17.32 -37.52 7.91
CA VAL A 14 -16.44 -36.52 7.28
C VAL A 14 -16.04 -35.59 8.43
N VAL A 15 -14.89 -35.86 9.06
CA VAL A 15 -14.25 -34.90 9.93
C VAL A 15 -13.85 -33.75 9.02
N SER A 16 -14.76 -32.78 8.90
CA SER A 16 -14.43 -31.45 8.40
C SER A 16 -13.44 -30.90 9.40
N MET A 17 -12.14 -31.11 9.15
CA MET A 17 -11.11 -30.36 9.82
C MET A 17 -11.32 -28.92 9.39
N SER A 18 -12.10 -28.19 10.19
CA SER A 18 -12.12 -26.74 10.22
C SER A 18 -10.67 -26.31 10.44
N GLY A 19 -9.95 -26.11 9.33
CA GLY A 19 -8.60 -25.59 9.36
C GLY A 19 -8.70 -24.21 9.97
N SER A 20 -8.29 -24.07 11.23
CA SER A 20 -8.21 -22.78 11.92
C SER A 20 -7.50 -21.79 11.01
N THR A 21 -8.25 -20.86 10.42
CA THR A 21 -7.72 -19.84 9.50
C THR A 21 -6.96 -18.76 10.24
N ARG A 22 -6.11 -19.13 11.21
CA ARG A 22 -5.32 -18.18 11.99
C ARG A 22 -4.22 -17.59 11.10
N VAL A 23 -4.35 -16.31 10.77
CA VAL A 23 -3.31 -15.57 10.04
C VAL A 23 -2.05 -15.46 10.90
N ALA A 24 -0.89 -15.75 10.32
CA ALA A 24 0.40 -15.64 11.01
C ALA A 24 0.60 -14.20 11.56
N PRO A 25 1.12 -14.03 12.79
CA PRO A 25 1.29 -12.70 13.40
C PRO A 25 2.13 -11.74 12.55
N GLN A 26 3.15 -12.27 11.88
CA GLN A 26 4.01 -11.51 10.96
C GLN A 26 3.22 -10.97 9.76
N THR A 27 2.39 -11.81 9.11
CA THR A 27 1.52 -11.40 8.00
C THR A 27 0.52 -10.33 8.43
N ARG A 28 -0.04 -10.45 9.63
CA ARG A 28 -0.96 -9.44 10.20
C ARG A 28 -0.26 -8.09 10.41
N LYS A 29 0.96 -8.09 10.97
CA LYS A 29 1.75 -6.87 11.17
C LYS A 29 2.07 -6.19 9.82
N MET A 30 2.49 -6.97 8.83
CA MET A 30 2.77 -6.46 7.48
C MET A 30 1.52 -5.89 6.81
N TRP A 31 0.37 -6.54 6.98
CA TRP A 31 -0.89 -6.05 6.42
C TRP A 31 -1.29 -4.69 7.00
N TRP A 32 -1.19 -4.50 8.33
CA TRP A 32 -1.48 -3.19 8.96
C TRP A 32 -0.57 -2.08 8.46
N MET A 33 0.74 -2.35 8.35
CA MET A 33 1.70 -1.38 7.81
C MET A 33 1.34 -0.97 6.38
N ASN A 34 0.93 -1.93 5.54
CA ASN A 34 0.54 -1.65 4.15
C ASN A 34 -0.77 -0.84 4.07
N ILE A 35 -1.75 -1.12 4.93
CA ILE A 35 -2.99 -0.34 4.99
C ILE A 35 -2.70 1.10 5.43
N MET A 36 -1.89 1.30 6.47
CA MET A 36 -1.49 2.65 6.92
C MET A 36 -0.77 3.42 5.81
N LEU A 37 0.16 2.77 5.10
CA LEU A 37 0.87 3.38 3.96
C LEU A 37 -0.11 3.75 2.84
N LEU A 38 -1.03 2.84 2.49
CA LEU A 38 -2.04 3.09 1.46
C LEU A 38 -2.96 4.25 1.83
N SER A 39 -3.41 4.34 3.08
CA SER A 39 -4.26 5.44 3.56
C SER A 39 -3.55 6.79 3.47
N ALA A 40 -2.28 6.87 3.93
CA ALA A 40 -1.49 8.10 3.82
C ALA A 40 -1.24 8.48 2.35
N ALA A 41 -0.95 7.50 1.50
CA ALA A 41 -0.78 7.71 0.06
C ALA A 41 -2.06 8.21 -0.61
N LEU A 42 -3.22 7.66 -0.26
CA LEU A 42 -4.52 8.11 -0.79
C LEU A 42 -4.84 9.55 -0.37
N ALA A 43 -4.63 9.91 0.90
CA ALA A 43 -4.84 11.27 1.38
C ALA A 43 -3.94 12.28 0.65
N THR A 44 -2.66 11.94 0.49
CA THR A 44 -1.66 12.76 -0.23
C THR A 44 -1.98 12.86 -1.72
N MET A 45 -2.40 11.76 -2.34
CA MET A 45 -2.78 11.69 -3.75
C MET A 45 -4.01 12.54 -4.04
N LEU A 46 -5.08 12.41 -3.25
CA LEU A 46 -6.33 13.13 -3.48
C LEU A 46 -6.14 14.65 -3.31
N SER A 47 -5.39 15.05 -2.27
CA SER A 47 -5.04 16.46 -2.07
C SER A 47 -4.09 17.00 -3.15
N GLY A 48 -3.14 16.20 -3.63
CA GLY A 48 -2.26 16.58 -4.75
C GLY A 48 -3.03 16.73 -6.07
N ALA A 49 -3.96 15.81 -6.35
CA ALA A 49 -4.84 15.90 -7.51
C ALA A 49 -5.70 17.17 -7.47
N TYR A 50 -6.22 17.55 -6.29
CA TYR A 50 -6.92 18.83 -6.12
C TYR A 50 -6.06 20.02 -6.60
N PHE A 51 -4.77 20.09 -6.23
CA PHE A 51 -3.90 21.18 -6.69
C PHE A 51 -3.57 21.16 -8.19
N LEU A 52 -3.58 19.98 -8.82
CA LEU A 52 -3.37 19.83 -10.26
C LEU A 52 -4.55 20.42 -11.07
N PHE A 53 -5.79 20.22 -10.59
CA PHE A 53 -7.01 20.65 -11.28
C PHE A 53 -7.52 22.03 -10.85
N PHE A 54 -7.23 22.45 -9.62
CA PHE A 54 -7.66 23.73 -9.04
C PHE A 54 -6.45 24.60 -8.66
N PRO A 55 -5.72 25.14 -9.66
CA PRO A 55 -4.56 25.99 -9.40
C PRO A 55 -4.99 27.30 -8.72
N GLY A 56 -4.18 27.74 -7.76
CA GLY A 56 -4.42 28.98 -7.02
C GLY A 56 -4.17 30.26 -7.84
N GLY A 57 -4.66 31.38 -7.30
CA GLY A 57 -4.34 32.74 -7.76
C GLY A 57 -5.45 33.40 -8.59
N PHE A 58 -5.76 34.66 -8.24
CA PHE A 58 -6.66 35.51 -9.01
C PHE A 58 -5.89 36.07 -10.21
N ARG A 59 -6.02 35.44 -11.38
CA ARG A 59 -5.40 35.90 -12.62
C ARG A 59 -6.22 37.00 -13.30
N GLY A 60 -6.64 38.03 -12.55
CA GLY A 60 -7.47 39.12 -13.08
C GLY A 60 -8.75 38.63 -13.77
N GLY A 61 -9.44 37.64 -13.19
CA GLY A 61 -10.63 37.01 -13.78
C GLY A 61 -10.36 35.85 -14.75
N ARG A 62 -9.09 35.53 -15.10
CA ARG A 62 -8.73 34.43 -16.01
C ARG A 62 -8.63 33.05 -15.34
N ASN A 63 -8.97 32.96 -14.06
CA ASN A 63 -9.06 31.69 -13.32
C ASN A 63 -10.52 31.48 -12.89
N PRO A 64 -11.35 30.79 -13.70
CA PRO A 64 -12.75 30.56 -13.37
C PRO A 64 -12.95 29.68 -12.12
N TRP A 65 -11.89 29.01 -11.68
CA TRP A 65 -11.88 28.12 -10.51
C TRP A 65 -11.33 28.79 -9.25
N TYR A 66 -11.07 30.10 -9.30
CA TYR A 66 -10.59 30.84 -8.13
C TYR A 66 -11.64 30.86 -7.02
N GLY A 67 -11.26 30.40 -5.83
CA GLY A 67 -12.16 30.36 -4.68
C GLY A 67 -13.15 29.18 -4.68
N VAL A 68 -13.03 28.23 -5.60
CA VAL A 68 -13.85 27.00 -5.56
C VAL A 68 -13.37 26.11 -4.42
N GLU A 69 -14.27 25.86 -3.48
CA GLU A 69 -14.08 24.92 -2.38
C GLU A 69 -14.74 23.59 -2.74
N LEU A 70 -13.92 22.55 -2.92
CA LEU A 70 -14.38 21.19 -3.17
C LEU A 70 -14.19 20.38 -1.89
N LEU A 71 -15.27 20.05 -1.19
CA LEU A 71 -15.33 19.36 0.13
C LEU A 71 -14.68 20.10 1.30
N PHE A 72 -13.49 20.67 1.11
CA PHE A 72 -12.74 21.42 2.11
C PHE A 72 -12.15 22.70 1.50
N SER A 73 -11.75 23.63 2.38
CA SER A 73 -11.00 24.82 1.97
C SER A 73 -9.63 24.44 1.39
N ARG A 74 -9.07 25.33 0.57
CA ARG A 74 -7.73 25.15 -0.02
C ARG A 74 -6.64 24.91 1.06
N THR A 75 -6.73 25.60 2.19
CA THR A 75 -5.81 25.44 3.32
C THR A 75 -5.92 24.05 3.95
N THR A 76 -7.13 23.51 4.07
CA THR A 76 -7.32 22.14 4.57
C THR A 76 -6.72 21.12 3.59
N TRP A 77 -6.91 21.30 2.29
CA TRP A 77 -6.24 20.46 1.27
C TRP A 77 -4.71 20.54 1.35
N ASP A 78 -4.17 21.73 1.61
CA ASP A 78 -2.72 21.96 1.78
C ASP A 78 -2.19 21.23 3.01
N ASN A 79 -2.92 21.29 4.12
CA ASN A 79 -2.60 20.55 5.34
C ASN A 79 -2.68 19.03 5.13
N ILE A 80 -3.70 18.53 4.44
CA ILE A 80 -3.84 17.11 4.11
C ILE A 80 -2.67 16.65 3.25
N HIS A 81 -2.27 17.44 2.25
CA HIS A 81 -1.16 17.10 1.38
C HIS A 81 0.17 17.09 2.12
N THR A 82 0.44 18.14 2.89
CA THR A 82 1.72 18.32 3.60
C THR A 82 1.88 17.27 4.70
N TRP A 83 0.92 17.15 5.61
CA TRP A 83 1.01 16.20 6.71
C TRP A 83 0.81 14.76 6.25
N GLY A 84 -0.06 14.53 5.26
CA GLY A 84 -0.20 13.24 4.60
C GLY A 84 1.11 12.79 3.95
N GLY A 85 1.79 13.69 3.25
CA GLY A 85 3.09 13.45 2.63
C GLY A 85 4.18 13.12 3.64
N ILE A 86 4.28 13.89 4.73
CA ILE A 86 5.22 13.64 5.83
C ILE A 86 4.97 12.26 6.45
N LEU A 87 3.71 11.94 6.76
CA LEU A 87 3.32 10.65 7.31
C LEU A 87 3.64 9.50 6.34
N MET A 88 3.34 9.69 5.05
CA MET A 88 3.67 8.73 4.00
C MET A 88 5.17 8.47 3.94
N ILE A 89 6.01 9.52 4.03
CA ILE A 89 7.48 9.38 4.06
C ILE A 89 7.95 8.58 5.28
N ALA A 90 7.42 8.87 6.46
CA ALA A 90 7.77 8.15 7.68
C ALA A 90 7.41 6.65 7.59
N ILE A 91 6.19 6.34 7.14
CA ILE A 91 5.72 4.94 7.01
C ILE A 91 6.47 4.21 5.90
N ALA A 92 6.72 4.85 4.74
CA ALA A 92 7.48 4.25 3.64
C ALA A 92 8.92 3.91 4.06
N THR A 93 9.55 4.77 4.87
CA THR A 93 10.89 4.53 5.43
C THR A 93 10.86 3.30 6.35
N LEU A 94 9.88 3.21 7.26
CA LEU A 94 9.71 2.04 8.11
C LEU A 94 9.44 0.77 7.29
N HIS A 95 8.62 0.86 6.25
CA HIS A 95 8.34 -0.23 5.33
C HIS A 95 9.62 -0.74 4.66
N LEU A 96 10.48 0.16 4.18
CA LEU A 96 11.78 -0.21 3.58
C LEU A 96 12.68 -0.92 4.59
N VAL A 97 12.78 -0.42 5.82
CA VAL A 97 13.58 -1.04 6.89
C VAL A 97 13.09 -2.46 7.20
N VAL A 98 11.78 -2.65 7.34
CA VAL A 98 11.18 -3.98 7.60
C VAL A 98 11.43 -4.94 6.43
N HIS A 99 11.41 -4.44 5.20
CA HIS A 99 11.61 -5.22 3.99
C HIS A 99 13.07 -5.30 3.52
N TRP A 100 14.03 -4.75 4.28
CA TRP A 100 15.44 -4.66 3.90
C TRP A 100 16.06 -5.99 3.46
N SER A 101 15.77 -7.07 4.21
CA SER A 101 16.32 -8.39 3.88
C SER A 101 15.84 -8.91 2.51
N TRP A 102 14.60 -8.60 2.14
CA TRP A 102 14.06 -8.95 0.81
C TRP A 102 14.73 -8.11 -0.27
N PHE A 103 14.94 -6.81 -0.02
CA PHE A 103 15.61 -5.90 -0.95
C PHE A 103 17.04 -6.36 -1.25
N VAL A 104 17.83 -6.71 -0.23
CA VAL A 104 19.20 -7.23 -0.39
C VAL A 104 19.21 -8.55 -1.17
N ARG A 105 18.31 -9.49 -0.87
CA ARG A 105 18.20 -10.77 -1.60
C ARG A 105 17.86 -10.54 -3.07
N MET A 106 16.97 -9.60 -3.36
CA MET A 106 16.59 -9.26 -4.72
C MET A 106 17.73 -8.58 -5.48
N GLY A 107 18.43 -7.63 -4.85
CA GLY A 107 19.60 -6.97 -5.42
C GLY A 107 20.71 -7.96 -5.78
N LYS A 108 21.00 -8.92 -4.90
CA LYS A 108 21.95 -10.02 -5.19
C LYS A 108 21.53 -10.85 -6.40
N ARG A 109 20.23 -11.15 -6.53
CA ARG A 109 19.70 -11.91 -7.68
C ARG A 109 19.85 -11.14 -8.99
N ILE A 110 19.56 -9.84 -9.01
CA ILE A 110 19.75 -8.98 -10.19
C ILE A 110 21.21 -8.95 -10.60
N ILE A 111 22.13 -8.73 -9.65
CA ILE A 111 23.58 -8.70 -9.93
C ILE A 111 24.04 -10.05 -10.48
N SER A 112 23.53 -11.16 -9.95
CA SER A 112 23.84 -12.49 -10.45
C SER A 112 23.37 -12.69 -11.90
N GLU A 113 22.16 -12.21 -12.25
CA GLU A 113 21.64 -12.27 -13.63
C GLU A 113 22.46 -11.38 -14.57
N LEU A 114 22.78 -10.15 -14.16
CA LEU A 114 23.61 -9.23 -14.96
C LEU A 114 25.02 -9.76 -15.22
N ARG A 115 25.56 -10.57 -14.31
CA ARG A 115 26.88 -11.21 -14.44
C ARG A 115 26.86 -12.53 -15.22
N GLY A 116 25.75 -12.85 -15.91
CA GLY A 116 25.64 -14.06 -16.73
C GLY A 116 25.23 -15.32 -15.96
N GLY A 117 24.79 -15.19 -14.71
CA GLY A 117 24.17 -16.30 -13.99
C GLY A 117 22.79 -16.62 -14.55
N CYS A 118 22.47 -17.91 -14.73
CA CYS A 118 21.17 -18.39 -15.18
C CYS A 118 20.08 -18.15 -14.11
N GLY A 119 19.61 -16.90 -13.97
CA GLY A 119 18.40 -16.59 -13.21
C GLY A 119 17.18 -16.67 -14.12
N CYS A 120 16.50 -17.82 -14.15
CA CYS A 120 15.22 -17.95 -14.85
C CYS A 120 14.11 -17.25 -14.06
N MET A 121 14.14 -15.92 -13.94
CA MET A 121 13.02 -15.18 -13.35
C MET A 121 11.87 -15.09 -14.36
N ASN A 122 10.72 -15.66 -13.97
CA ASN A 122 9.49 -15.58 -14.76
C ASN A 122 9.19 -14.11 -15.15
N ARG A 123 8.60 -13.88 -16.32
CA ARG A 123 8.21 -12.56 -16.83
C ARG A 123 7.39 -11.77 -15.80
N TYR A 124 6.49 -12.44 -15.09
CA TYR A 124 5.71 -11.84 -14.00
C TYR A 124 6.58 -11.38 -12.82
N GLY A 125 7.62 -12.15 -12.46
CA GLY A 125 8.56 -11.77 -11.40
C GLY A 125 9.39 -10.56 -11.78
N ARG A 126 9.86 -10.48 -13.04
CA ARG A 126 10.56 -9.32 -13.58
C ARG A 126 9.68 -8.08 -13.61
N LEU A 127 8.42 -8.20 -14.03
CA LEU A 127 7.46 -7.09 -14.02
C LEU A 127 7.19 -6.56 -12.61
N ASN A 128 6.96 -7.45 -11.64
CA ASN A 128 6.76 -7.06 -10.24
C ASN A 128 7.99 -6.30 -9.71
N LEU A 129 9.19 -6.81 -9.98
CA LEU A 129 10.42 -6.15 -9.60
C LEU A 129 10.55 -4.76 -10.25
N ALA A 130 10.33 -4.66 -11.56
CA ALA A 130 10.39 -3.38 -12.27
C ALA A 130 9.40 -2.36 -11.69
N LEU A 131 8.16 -2.78 -11.39
CA LEU A 131 7.17 -1.90 -10.77
C LEU A 131 7.58 -1.45 -9.37
N ASN A 132 8.16 -2.32 -8.54
CA ASN A 132 8.66 -1.92 -7.22
C ASN A 132 9.81 -0.91 -7.32
N LEU A 133 10.71 -1.08 -8.30
CA LEU A 133 11.82 -0.15 -8.53
C LEU A 133 11.31 1.20 -9.04
N VAL A 134 10.40 1.21 -10.01
CA VAL A 134 9.77 2.44 -10.52
C VAL A 134 9.03 3.16 -9.40
N LEU A 135 8.23 2.43 -8.62
CA LEU A 135 7.46 3.00 -7.50
C LEU A 135 8.39 3.61 -6.44
N GLY A 136 9.45 2.90 -6.05
CA GLY A 136 10.45 3.41 -5.11
C GLY A 136 11.21 4.63 -5.64
N LEU A 137 11.64 4.60 -6.90
CA LEU A 137 12.37 5.73 -7.51
C LEU A 137 11.50 6.97 -7.65
N MET A 138 10.29 6.82 -8.18
CA MET A 138 9.35 7.94 -8.34
C MET A 138 8.95 8.52 -6.98
N PHE A 139 8.74 7.67 -5.98
CA PHE A 139 8.50 8.11 -4.62
C PHE A 139 9.67 8.93 -4.06
N LEU A 140 10.92 8.49 -4.24
CA LEU A 140 12.10 9.24 -3.78
C LEU A 140 12.20 10.61 -4.46
N LEU A 141 12.00 10.67 -5.79
CA LEU A 141 12.02 11.93 -6.53
C LEU A 141 10.91 12.87 -6.05
N ALA A 142 9.71 12.36 -5.79
CA ALA A 142 8.59 13.14 -5.26
C ALA A 142 8.85 13.62 -3.82
N ALA A 143 9.38 12.74 -2.96
CA ALA A 143 9.68 13.07 -1.57
C ALA A 143 10.78 14.13 -1.46
N ILE A 144 11.88 13.98 -2.20
CA ILE A 144 12.98 14.95 -2.20
C ILE A 144 12.51 16.30 -2.74
N SER A 145 11.84 16.31 -3.89
CA SER A 145 11.33 17.56 -4.47
C SER A 145 10.27 18.21 -3.59
N GLY A 146 9.40 17.44 -2.94
CA GLY A 146 8.39 17.94 -2.00
C GLY A 146 9.01 18.56 -0.73
N ILE A 147 10.02 17.90 -0.15
CA ILE A 147 10.79 18.45 0.98
C ILE A 147 11.45 19.77 0.57
N VAL A 148 12.06 19.84 -0.61
CA VAL A 148 12.64 21.09 -1.13
C VAL A 148 11.56 22.17 -1.24
N LEU A 149 10.43 21.87 -1.89
CA LEU A 149 9.32 22.82 -2.08
C LEU A 149 8.71 23.33 -0.76
N LEU A 150 8.73 22.53 0.31
CA LEU A 150 8.27 22.94 1.64
C LEU A 150 9.06 24.13 2.19
N PHE A 151 10.37 24.18 1.91
CA PHE A 151 11.25 25.25 2.38
C PHE A 151 11.39 26.42 1.38
N LEU A 152 10.86 26.29 0.17
CA LEU A 152 10.90 27.38 -0.82
C LEU A 152 9.70 28.32 -0.62
N PRO A 153 9.92 29.65 -0.54
CA PRO A 153 8.84 30.60 -0.35
C PRO A 153 7.83 30.56 -1.51
N HIS A 154 6.56 30.74 -1.16
CA HIS A 154 5.47 30.86 -2.13
C HIS A 154 5.50 32.23 -2.81
N GLY A 155 5.36 32.29 -4.14
CA GLY A 155 5.04 33.54 -4.86
C GLY A 155 6.20 34.41 -5.33
N ARG A 156 7.46 34.06 -5.06
CA ARG A 156 8.62 34.69 -5.71
C ARG A 156 9.34 33.67 -6.59
N GLU A 157 9.52 34.01 -7.87
CA GLU A 157 10.46 33.35 -8.78
C GLU A 157 11.87 33.60 -8.23
N VAL A 158 12.27 32.85 -7.22
CA VAL A 158 13.66 32.84 -6.77
C VAL A 158 14.43 32.16 -7.89
N THR A 159 15.24 32.94 -8.61
CA THR A 159 15.86 32.53 -9.89
C THR A 159 16.81 31.35 -9.76
N THR A 160 17.33 31.07 -8.56
CA THR A 160 18.09 29.86 -8.25
C THR A 160 17.92 29.46 -6.79
N THR A 161 17.43 28.24 -6.56
CA THR A 161 17.33 27.63 -5.23
C THR A 161 17.87 26.21 -5.28
N LEU A 162 19.04 26.01 -4.68
CA LEU A 162 19.61 24.69 -4.42
C LEU A 162 19.69 23.78 -5.67
N LEU A 163 20.38 24.25 -6.72
CA LEU A 163 20.65 23.58 -8.02
C LEU A 163 19.67 23.91 -9.17
N TRP A 164 18.37 24.13 -8.89
CA TRP A 164 17.36 24.39 -9.94
C TRP A 164 16.42 25.54 -9.58
N THR A 165 15.57 25.95 -10.54
CA THR A 165 14.49 26.91 -10.28
C THR A 165 13.36 26.26 -9.48
N ARG A 166 12.56 27.05 -8.75
CA ARG A 166 11.35 26.56 -8.06
C ARG A 166 10.41 25.82 -9.02
N LYS A 167 10.27 26.33 -10.24
CA LYS A 167 9.47 25.71 -11.30
C LYS A 167 9.98 24.33 -11.70
N SER A 168 11.30 24.15 -11.80
CA SER A 168 11.90 22.84 -12.10
C SER A 168 11.62 21.82 -10.99
N TRP A 169 11.71 22.23 -9.72
CA TRP A 169 11.35 21.38 -8.59
C TRP A 169 9.87 21.01 -8.58
N ASP A 170 8.99 21.97 -8.90
CA ASP A 170 7.54 21.75 -9.04
C ASP A 170 7.18 20.78 -10.17
N VAL A 171 7.82 20.93 -11.33
CA VAL A 171 7.68 20.00 -12.46
C VAL A 171 8.17 18.60 -12.08
N LEU A 172 9.33 18.50 -11.42
CA LEU A 172 9.85 17.22 -10.95
C LEU A 172 8.90 16.55 -9.95
N HIS A 173 8.40 17.31 -8.96
CA HIS A 173 7.46 16.82 -7.95
C HIS A 173 6.18 16.31 -8.59
N THR A 174 5.61 17.09 -9.51
CA THR A 174 4.35 16.77 -10.19
C THR A 174 4.50 15.50 -11.02
N TRP A 175 5.49 15.43 -11.92
CA TRP A 175 5.64 14.26 -12.80
C TRP A 175 6.06 13.00 -12.07
N SER A 176 6.95 13.11 -11.08
CA SER A 176 7.30 11.96 -10.24
C SER A 176 6.09 11.46 -9.45
N GLY A 177 5.27 12.36 -8.88
CA GLY A 177 4.02 12.02 -8.23
C GLY A 177 3.01 11.34 -9.18
N THR A 178 2.80 11.89 -10.38
CA THR A 178 1.89 11.30 -11.39
C THR A 178 2.33 9.91 -11.80
N LEU A 179 3.62 9.71 -12.11
CA LEU A 179 4.15 8.40 -12.49
C LEU A 179 4.11 7.41 -11.32
N MET A 180 4.35 7.87 -10.09
CA MET A 180 4.19 7.07 -8.88
C MET A 180 2.74 6.58 -8.73
N ILE A 181 1.74 7.42 -8.96
CA ILE A 181 0.31 7.02 -8.89
C ILE A 181 -0.01 5.94 -9.92
N ILE A 182 0.43 6.12 -11.17
CA ILE A 182 0.24 5.13 -12.24
C ILE A 182 0.89 3.79 -11.85
N ALA A 183 2.14 3.82 -11.38
CA ALA A 183 2.86 2.64 -10.95
C ALA A 183 2.19 1.96 -9.73
N ALA A 184 1.66 2.75 -8.78
CA ALA A 184 0.95 2.25 -7.61
C ALA A 184 -0.35 1.53 -7.98
N ILE A 185 -1.14 2.07 -8.92
CA ILE A 185 -2.35 1.42 -9.43
C ILE A 185 -2.01 0.06 -10.07
N LEU A 186 -0.97 0.03 -10.92
CA LEU A 186 -0.51 -1.22 -11.55
C LEU A 186 0.01 -2.23 -10.51
N HIS A 187 0.78 -1.76 -9.53
CA HIS A 187 1.28 -2.58 -8.43
C HIS A 187 0.13 -3.22 -7.63
N ILE A 188 -0.87 -2.44 -7.24
CA ILE A 188 -2.06 -2.94 -6.54
C ILE A 188 -2.81 -3.97 -7.40
N GLY A 189 -2.94 -3.72 -8.70
CA GLY A 189 -3.58 -4.64 -9.65
C GLY A 189 -2.92 -6.03 -9.67
N ILE A 190 -1.59 -6.09 -9.68
CA ILE A 190 -0.84 -7.36 -9.62
C ILE A 190 -1.05 -8.07 -8.27
N HIS A 191 -1.16 -7.30 -7.18
CA HIS A 191 -1.30 -7.84 -5.83
C HIS A 191 -2.76 -8.11 -5.40
N TRP A 192 -3.75 -7.78 -6.23
CA TRP A 192 -5.18 -7.81 -5.87
C TRP A 192 -5.66 -9.15 -5.29
N ARG A 193 -5.27 -10.28 -5.90
CA ARG A 193 -5.64 -11.63 -5.42
C ARG A 193 -5.08 -11.92 -4.02
N TRP A 194 -3.89 -11.43 -3.73
CA TRP A 194 -3.28 -11.59 -2.40
C TRP A 194 -3.98 -10.69 -1.37
N ILE A 195 -4.25 -9.43 -1.73
CA ILE A 195 -4.93 -8.46 -0.87
C ILE A 195 -6.29 -9.02 -0.42
N THR A 196 -7.14 -9.40 -1.37
CA THR A 196 -8.49 -9.94 -1.10
C THR A 196 -8.45 -11.21 -0.24
N LYS A 197 -7.50 -12.12 -0.52
CA LYS A 197 -7.32 -13.35 0.28
C LYS A 197 -6.93 -13.06 1.73
N VAL A 198 -5.93 -12.21 1.96
CA VAL A 198 -5.46 -11.90 3.32
C VAL A 198 -6.54 -11.13 4.09
N THR A 199 -7.20 -10.16 3.46
CA THR A 199 -8.30 -9.42 4.09
C THR A 199 -9.43 -10.34 4.53
N ARG A 200 -9.86 -11.27 3.67
CA ARG A 200 -10.89 -12.26 4.03
C ARG A 200 -10.48 -13.11 5.23
N ASN A 201 -9.23 -13.56 5.28
CA ASN A 201 -8.74 -14.39 6.39
C ASN A 201 -8.66 -13.61 7.72
N ILE A 202 -8.28 -12.32 7.66
CA ILE A 202 -8.26 -11.45 8.84
C ILE A 202 -9.68 -11.24 9.39
N VAL A 203 -10.64 -10.96 8.51
CA VAL A 203 -12.06 -10.77 8.89
C VAL A 203 -12.65 -12.04 9.50
N HIS A 204 -12.42 -13.21 8.88
CA HIS A 204 -12.85 -14.50 9.45
C HIS A 204 -12.25 -14.75 10.84
N THR A 205 -10.94 -14.52 11.01
CA THR A 205 -10.29 -14.68 12.31
C THR A 205 -10.86 -13.73 13.37
N ALA A 206 -11.34 -12.55 12.99
CA ALA A 206 -11.97 -11.59 13.90
C ALA A 206 -13.40 -12.04 14.28
N TRP A 207 -14.16 -12.58 13.33
CA TRP A 207 -15.53 -13.07 13.53
C TRP A 207 -15.57 -14.36 14.37
N ASP A 208 -14.65 -15.29 14.15
CA ASP A 208 -14.56 -16.55 14.91
C ASP A 208 -14.16 -16.36 16.40
N LYS A 209 -13.84 -15.13 16.81
CA LYS A 209 -13.57 -14.76 18.21
C LYS A 209 -14.82 -14.33 18.98
N GLU A 210 -16.00 -14.28 18.36
CA GLU A 210 -17.26 -14.12 19.08
C GLU A 210 -17.59 -15.40 19.87
N PRO A 211 -18.13 -15.28 21.11
CA PRO A 211 -17.96 -16.30 22.12
C PRO A 211 -18.76 -17.56 21.77
N SER A 212 -18.06 -18.63 21.44
CA SER A 212 -18.56 -20.01 21.61
C SER A 212 -18.78 -20.39 23.09
N CYS A 213 -18.88 -19.41 23.99
CA CYS A 213 -19.05 -19.57 25.43
C CYS A 213 -20.54 -19.63 25.85
N SER A 214 -21.47 -19.71 24.90
CA SER A 214 -22.90 -19.99 25.16
C SER A 214 -23.30 -21.44 24.85
N ARG A 215 -22.42 -22.24 24.21
CA ARG A 215 -22.72 -23.63 23.84
C ARG A 215 -22.29 -24.67 24.89
N MET A 216 -21.52 -24.29 25.91
CA MET A 216 -21.15 -25.20 27.01
C MET A 216 -22.07 -25.14 28.23
N GLN A 217 -22.98 -24.14 28.34
CA GLN A 217 -23.90 -24.06 29.49
C GLN A 217 -25.27 -24.72 29.28
N GLN A 218 -25.59 -25.21 28.07
CA GLN A 218 -26.87 -25.91 27.81
C GLN A 218 -26.78 -27.44 27.91
N GLY A 219 -25.61 -28.01 28.23
CA GLY A 219 -25.40 -29.46 28.31
C GLY A 219 -25.48 -30.07 29.71
N THR A 220 -25.66 -29.26 30.76
CA THR A 220 -25.64 -29.73 32.16
C THR A 220 -26.79 -29.12 32.97
N PHE A 221 -28.03 -29.33 32.52
CA PHE A 221 -29.19 -29.25 33.40
C PHE A 221 -30.23 -30.27 32.91
N SER A 222 -30.07 -31.50 33.36
CA SER A 222 -31.15 -32.49 33.46
C SER A 222 -30.91 -33.20 34.78
N ALA A 223 -31.67 -32.78 35.79
CA ALA A 223 -31.85 -33.46 37.06
C ALA A 223 -32.93 -34.53 36.90
#